data_AF-A0A553MW46-F1
#
_entry.id   AF-A0A553MW46-F1
#
_cell.length_a   1.000
_cell.length_b   1.000
_cell.length_c   1.000
_cell.angle_alpha   90.00
_cell.angle_beta   90.00
_cell.angle_gamma   90.00
#
_symmetry.space_group_name_H-M   'P 1'
#
loop_
_entity.id
_entity.type
_entity.pdbx_description
1 polymer ?
#
loop_
_entity_poly.entity_id
_entity_poly.type
_entity_poly.pdbx_seq_one_letter_code
_entity_poly.pdbx_strand_id
1 'polypeptide(L)'
;STLASVYSQFLLNVEALSQFWSILDEIDEKTWVLEPEKPTRADCMRRIAIGNNVSIKVQIDPRHPKMLPECCFLGAEHVVTPLRNMLNANMHLWNPDCSVLQNMKDVLEIEFPSPTTHEKSSFSVECGICYAYRLESAIPDQVCNDPRCGQPFHQVCLYEWLRGLPTSRQSFNIVFGECPYCSKPITVKMVTGNA
;
A
#
# COMPACT_ATOMS: atom_id res chain seq x y z
N SER A 1 -23.77 33.82 -8.77
CA SER A 1 -23.44 33.13 -7.51
C SER A 1 -23.06 34.14 -6.44
N THR A 2 -23.46 33.93 -5.18
CA THR A 2 -23.08 34.74 -4.01
C THR A 2 -22.17 33.95 -3.07
N LEU A 3 -21.40 34.62 -2.20
CA LEU A 3 -20.59 33.93 -1.18
C LEU A 3 -21.42 32.97 -0.31
N ALA A 4 -22.62 33.40 0.10
CA ALA A 4 -23.55 32.56 0.84
C ALA A 4 -23.92 31.28 0.08
N SER A 5 -24.23 31.39 -1.22
CA SER A 5 -24.56 30.21 -2.03
C SER A 5 -23.39 29.24 -2.18
N VAL A 6 -22.15 29.74 -2.29
CA VAL A 6 -20.94 28.90 -2.35
C VAL A 6 -20.69 28.21 -1.02
N TYR A 7 -20.85 28.92 0.11
CA TYR A 7 -20.69 28.35 1.44
C TYR A 7 -21.71 27.25 1.75
N SER A 8 -23.00 27.46 1.40
CA SER A 8 -24.02 26.42 1.54
C SER A 8 -23.69 25.19 0.69
N GLN A 9 -23.24 25.37 -0.54
CA GLN A 9 -22.83 24.25 -1.39
C GLN A 9 -21.61 23.51 -0.82
N PHE A 10 -20.64 24.23 -0.23
CA PHE A 10 -19.51 23.63 0.45
C PHE A 10 -19.97 22.74 1.61
N LEU A 11 -20.85 23.23 2.48
CA LEU A 11 -21.38 22.45 3.61
C LEU A 11 -22.08 21.17 3.15
N LEU A 12 -22.88 21.23 2.09
CA LEU A 12 -23.52 20.04 1.52
C LEU A 12 -22.51 19.00 1.03
N ASN A 13 -21.41 19.44 0.41
CA ASN A 13 -20.34 18.53 -0.02
C ASN A 13 -19.59 17.92 1.17
N VAL A 14 -19.35 18.70 2.23
CA VAL A 14 -18.74 18.21 3.47
C VAL A 14 -19.62 17.15 4.13
N GLU A 15 -20.93 17.38 4.21
CA GLU A 15 -21.88 16.41 4.77
C GLU A 15 -21.92 15.12 3.95
N ALA A 16 -21.92 15.22 2.62
CA ALA A 16 -21.88 14.06 1.72
C ALA A 16 -20.61 13.21 1.88
N LEU A 17 -19.49 13.80 2.32
CA LEU A 17 -18.21 13.11 2.54
C LEU A 17 -18.03 12.55 3.95
N SER A 18 -18.98 12.79 4.87
CA SER A 18 -18.89 12.37 6.27
C SER A 18 -18.61 10.87 6.43
N GLN A 19 -19.30 10.02 5.67
CA GLN A 19 -19.12 8.57 5.72
C GLN A 19 -17.75 8.14 5.19
N PHE A 20 -17.28 8.74 4.11
CA PHE A 20 -15.95 8.49 3.54
C PHE A 20 -14.85 8.79 4.56
N TRP A 21 -14.94 9.96 5.23
CA TRP A 21 -13.99 10.37 6.24
C TRP A 21 -14.03 9.51 7.50
N SER A 22 -15.21 9.09 7.95
CA SER A 22 -15.37 8.17 9.07
C SER A 22 -14.70 6.81 8.82
N ILE A 23 -14.80 6.29 7.59
CA ILE A 23 -14.12 5.04 7.19
C ILE A 23 -12.60 5.19 7.23
N LEU A 24 -12.07 6.31 6.72
CA LEU A 24 -10.63 6.58 6.77
C LEU A 24 -10.14 6.77 8.21
N ASP A 25 -10.92 7.46 9.05
CA ASP A 25 -10.59 7.65 10.47
C ASP A 25 -10.50 6.29 11.19
N GLU A 26 -11.43 5.35 10.92
CA GLU A 26 -11.37 3.99 11.48
C GLU A 26 -10.10 3.24 11.05
N ILE A 27 -9.73 3.31 9.77
CA ILE A 27 -8.53 2.67 9.23
C ILE A 27 -7.27 3.27 9.89
N ASP A 28 -7.21 4.60 9.96
CA ASP A 28 -6.08 5.34 10.50
C ASP A 28 -5.88 5.06 12.01
N GLU A 29 -6.97 4.86 12.76
CA GLU A 29 -6.93 4.55 14.19
C GLU A 29 -6.55 3.09 14.47
N LYS A 30 -7.11 2.14 13.70
CA LYS A 30 -7.06 0.71 14.05
C LYS A 30 -5.99 -0.09 13.31
N THR A 31 -5.27 0.52 12.38
CA THR A 31 -4.28 -0.18 11.54
C THR A 31 -2.95 0.57 11.45
N TRP A 32 -1.90 -0.13 11.05
CA TRP A 32 -0.62 0.49 10.72
C TRP A 32 -0.60 1.03 9.28
N VAL A 33 -0.97 2.31 9.13
CA VAL A 33 -0.86 3.04 7.86
C VAL A 33 0.61 3.44 7.60
N LEU A 34 1.15 2.97 6.48
CA LEU A 34 2.50 3.23 6.01
C LEU A 34 2.56 4.48 5.10
N GLU A 35 1.54 4.64 4.25
CA GLU A 35 1.42 5.75 3.30
C GLU A 35 -0.05 6.19 3.14
N PRO A 36 -0.32 7.51 3.09
CA PRO A 36 0.61 8.59 3.40
C PRO A 36 0.99 8.60 4.89
N GLU A 37 2.18 9.10 5.23
CA GLU A 37 2.63 9.16 6.63
C GLU A 37 1.79 10.12 7.49
N LYS A 38 1.29 11.18 6.87
CA LYS A 38 0.44 12.19 7.48
C LYS A 38 -0.80 12.34 6.62
N PRO A 39 -1.80 11.45 6.78
CA PRO A 39 -2.99 11.51 5.96
C PRO A 39 -3.76 12.80 6.15
N THR A 40 -4.32 13.30 5.05
CA THR A 40 -5.20 14.47 5.00
C THR A 40 -6.60 14.07 4.55
N ARG A 41 -7.58 14.97 4.68
CA ARG A 41 -8.95 14.75 4.22
C ARG A 41 -9.08 14.61 2.69
N ALA A 42 -8.03 14.95 1.93
CA ALA A 42 -7.97 14.76 0.48
C ALA A 42 -7.45 13.38 0.07
N ASP A 43 -6.74 12.68 0.96
CA ASP A 43 -6.10 11.40 0.65
C ASP A 43 -7.13 10.26 0.69
N CYS A 44 -7.43 9.70 -0.47
CA CYS A 44 -8.38 8.61 -0.63
C CYS A 44 -7.73 7.21 -0.56
N MET A 45 -6.40 7.17 -0.45
CA MET A 45 -5.60 5.94 -0.44
C MET A 45 -4.99 5.72 0.94
N ARG A 46 -4.94 4.45 1.38
CA ARG A 46 -4.12 4.00 2.51
C ARG A 46 -3.31 2.79 2.11
N ARG A 47 -1.99 2.84 2.34
CA ARG A 47 -1.15 1.65 2.35
C ARG A 47 -1.08 1.14 3.77
N ILE A 48 -1.64 -0.02 4.02
CA ILE A 48 -1.78 -0.63 5.35
C ILE A 48 -0.83 -1.82 5.45
N ALA A 49 -0.09 -1.93 6.55
CA ALA A 49 0.71 -3.10 6.84
C ALA A 49 -0.18 -4.33 7.09
N ILE A 50 0.17 -5.47 6.51
CA ILE A 50 -0.46 -6.77 6.80
C ILE A 50 0.49 -7.62 7.66
N GLY A 51 1.78 -7.53 7.39
CA GLY A 51 2.83 -8.24 8.11
C GLY A 51 4.21 -7.75 7.67
N ASN A 52 5.26 -8.51 8.00
CA ASN A 52 6.63 -8.14 7.66
C ASN A 52 6.82 -8.11 6.14
N ASN A 53 7.25 -6.97 5.60
CA ASN A 53 7.45 -6.75 4.16
C ASN A 53 6.21 -7.04 3.29
N VAL A 54 5.01 -6.97 3.87
CA VAL A 54 3.73 -7.18 3.17
C VAL A 54 2.73 -6.10 3.57
N SER A 55 2.12 -5.49 2.57
CA SER A 55 1.14 -4.42 2.74
C SER A 55 0.08 -4.46 1.67
N ILE A 56 -1.04 -3.78 1.90
CA ILE A 56 -2.12 -3.58 0.94
C ILE A 56 -2.34 -2.08 0.76
N LYS A 57 -2.37 -1.62 -0.49
CA LYS A 57 -2.90 -0.31 -0.86
C LYS A 57 -4.40 -0.45 -1.09
N VAL A 58 -5.19 0.33 -0.37
CA VAL A 58 -6.64 0.45 -0.55
C VAL A 58 -6.99 1.85 -1.02
N GLN A 59 -7.77 1.93 -2.09
CA GLN A 59 -8.30 3.17 -2.63
C GLN A 59 -9.82 3.22 -2.38
N ILE A 60 -10.26 4.12 -1.50
CA ILE A 60 -11.68 4.30 -1.17
C ILE A 60 -12.28 5.34 -2.13
N ASP A 61 -13.37 4.99 -2.83
CA ASP A 61 -14.13 5.97 -3.62
C ASP A 61 -14.93 6.88 -2.68
N PRO A 62 -14.68 8.21 -2.66
CA PRO A 62 -15.42 9.13 -1.80
C PRO A 62 -16.93 9.18 -2.09
N ARG A 63 -17.36 8.79 -3.29
CA ARG A 63 -18.79 8.76 -3.69
C ARG A 63 -19.50 7.46 -3.31
N HIS A 64 -18.75 6.36 -3.19
CA HIS A 64 -19.28 5.05 -2.85
C HIS A 64 -18.40 4.34 -1.80
N PRO A 65 -18.17 4.95 -0.62
CA PRO A 65 -17.08 4.55 0.26
C PRO A 65 -17.26 3.19 0.92
N LYS A 66 -18.48 2.63 0.87
CA LYS A 66 -18.81 1.28 1.39
C LYS A 66 -18.68 0.17 0.35
N MET A 67 -18.39 0.47 -0.91
CA MET A 67 -18.13 -0.54 -1.93
C MET A 67 -16.75 -1.17 -1.72
N LEU A 68 -16.56 -2.38 -2.26
CA LEU A 68 -15.25 -3.03 -2.29
C LEU A 68 -14.23 -2.09 -2.94
N PRO A 69 -13.19 -1.64 -2.21
CA PRO A 69 -12.21 -0.71 -2.74
C PRO A 69 -11.27 -1.40 -3.73
N GLU A 70 -10.56 -0.60 -4.51
CA GLU A 70 -9.43 -1.12 -5.28
C GLU A 70 -8.31 -1.51 -4.31
N CYS A 71 -7.87 -2.77 -4.41
CA CYS A 71 -6.88 -3.38 -3.52
C CYS A 71 -5.63 -3.79 -4.31
N CYS A 72 -4.47 -3.31 -3.89
CA CYS A 72 -3.18 -3.68 -4.47
C CYS A 72 -2.22 -4.21 -3.38
N PHE A 73 -1.95 -5.52 -3.41
CA PHE A 73 -1.00 -6.15 -2.49
C PHE A 73 0.45 -5.92 -2.93
N LEU A 74 1.31 -5.61 -1.96
CA LEU A 74 2.73 -5.31 -2.13
C LEU A 74 3.54 -6.18 -1.19
N GLY A 75 4.49 -6.94 -1.74
CA GLY A 75 5.33 -7.88 -1.01
C GLY A 75 5.90 -8.94 -1.97
N ALA A 76 6.61 -9.93 -1.43
CA ALA A 76 7.08 -11.06 -2.23
C ALA A 76 5.90 -11.87 -2.79
N GLU A 77 6.01 -12.32 -4.05
CA GLU A 77 4.89 -12.91 -4.80
C GLU A 77 4.28 -14.13 -4.11
N HIS A 78 5.13 -14.96 -3.49
CA HIS A 78 4.68 -16.15 -2.74
C HIS A 78 3.87 -15.81 -1.49
N VAL A 79 3.98 -14.58 -0.96
CA VAL A 79 3.20 -14.11 0.20
C VAL A 79 1.92 -13.38 -0.25
N VAL A 80 1.98 -12.60 -1.33
CA VAL A 80 0.81 -11.83 -1.80
C VAL A 80 -0.17 -12.66 -2.64
N THR A 81 0.28 -13.73 -3.29
CA THR A 81 -0.58 -14.59 -4.10
C THR A 81 -1.71 -15.22 -3.29
N PRO A 82 -1.46 -15.82 -2.10
CA PRO A 82 -2.54 -16.33 -1.24
C PRO A 82 -3.56 -15.25 -0.85
N LEU A 83 -3.10 -14.05 -0.46
CA LEU A 83 -3.97 -12.93 -0.09
C LEU A 83 -4.88 -12.50 -1.25
N ARG A 84 -4.32 -12.43 -2.47
CA ARG A 84 -5.07 -12.13 -3.70
C ARG A 84 -6.12 -13.20 -4.00
N ASN A 85 -5.78 -14.47 -3.79
CA ASN A 85 -6.71 -15.58 -3.98
C ASN A 85 -7.86 -15.53 -2.96
N MET A 86 -7.58 -15.22 -1.69
CA MET A 86 -8.59 -15.05 -0.65
C MET A 86 -9.54 -13.89 -0.98
N LEU A 87 -8.98 -12.72 -1.34
CA LEU A 87 -9.78 -11.59 -1.80
C LEU A 87 -10.72 -11.99 -2.95
N ASN A 88 -10.21 -12.70 -3.95
CA ASN A 88 -11.00 -13.10 -5.11
C ASN A 88 -12.07 -14.15 -4.77
N ALA A 89 -11.75 -15.10 -3.90
CA ALA A 89 -12.69 -16.13 -3.48
C ALA A 89 -13.82 -15.53 -2.62
N ASN A 90 -13.49 -14.61 -1.72
CA ASN A 90 -14.38 -14.12 -0.68
C ASN A 90 -15.01 -12.75 -1.01
N MET A 91 -14.71 -12.11 -2.14
CA MET A 91 -15.25 -10.78 -2.49
C MET A 91 -16.79 -10.71 -2.47
N HIS A 92 -17.46 -11.84 -2.70
CA HIS A 92 -18.93 -11.94 -2.67
C HIS A 92 -19.51 -11.84 -1.25
N LEU A 93 -18.69 -11.99 -0.21
CA LEU A 93 -19.05 -11.81 1.19
C LEU A 93 -19.02 -10.35 1.63
N TRP A 94 -18.57 -9.43 0.76
CA TRP A 94 -18.51 -8.00 1.07
C TRP A 94 -19.90 -7.45 1.41
N ASN A 95 -20.06 -6.97 2.65
CA ASN A 95 -21.32 -6.49 3.16
C ASN A 95 -21.29 -4.97 3.39
N PRO A 96 -22.03 -4.16 2.61
CA PRO A 96 -22.10 -2.70 2.79
C PRO A 96 -22.64 -2.24 4.16
N ASP A 97 -23.30 -3.12 4.91
CA ASP A 97 -23.78 -2.81 6.27
C ASP A 97 -22.66 -2.90 7.32
N CYS A 98 -21.59 -3.65 7.03
CA CYS A 98 -20.38 -3.72 7.85
C CYS A 98 -19.42 -2.58 7.53
N SER A 99 -18.47 -2.30 8.44
CA SER A 99 -17.41 -1.34 8.14
C SER A 99 -16.44 -1.89 7.10
N VAL A 100 -15.76 -1.00 6.37
CA VAL A 100 -14.77 -1.38 5.35
C VAL A 100 -13.65 -2.20 5.98
N LEU A 101 -13.15 -1.79 7.15
CA LEU A 101 -12.10 -2.52 7.85
C LEU A 101 -12.57 -3.91 8.27
N GLN A 102 -13.80 -4.05 8.78
CA GLN A 102 -14.35 -5.36 9.13
C GLN A 102 -14.47 -6.27 7.91
N ASN A 103 -15.06 -5.78 6.81
CA ASN A 103 -15.12 -6.54 5.57
C ASN A 103 -13.74 -6.98 5.08
N MET A 104 -12.73 -6.11 5.16
CA MET A 104 -11.37 -6.47 4.78
C MET A 104 -10.78 -7.59 5.65
N LYS A 105 -11.04 -7.60 6.96
CA LYS A 105 -10.63 -8.69 7.85
C LYS A 105 -11.29 -10.01 7.46
N ASP A 106 -12.60 -9.97 7.24
CA ASP A 106 -13.39 -11.17 6.95
C ASP A 106 -13.06 -11.76 5.58
N VAL A 107 -12.96 -10.91 4.55
CA VAL A 107 -12.65 -11.33 3.18
C VAL A 107 -11.22 -11.86 3.04
N LEU A 108 -10.26 -11.25 3.74
CA LEU A 108 -8.86 -11.66 3.70
C LEU A 108 -8.51 -12.73 4.75
N GLU A 109 -9.41 -13.01 5.68
CA GLU A 109 -9.19 -13.92 6.82
C GLU A 109 -7.93 -13.57 7.62
N ILE A 110 -7.70 -12.27 7.87
CA ILE A 110 -6.54 -11.76 8.63
C ILE A 110 -6.97 -10.81 9.74
N GLU A 111 -6.08 -10.67 10.73
CA GLU A 111 -6.08 -9.53 11.64
C GLU A 111 -5.04 -8.51 11.18
N PHE A 112 -5.45 -7.25 11.09
CA PHE A 112 -4.52 -6.17 10.79
C PHE A 112 -3.67 -5.85 12.03
N PRO A 113 -2.35 -5.66 11.85
CA PRO A 113 -1.52 -5.05 12.87
C PRO A 113 -2.08 -3.69 13.30
N SER A 114 -2.22 -3.49 14.60
CA SER A 114 -2.72 -2.25 15.19
C SER A 114 -1.61 -1.50 15.94
N PRO A 115 -1.64 -0.16 15.99
CA PRO A 115 -0.77 0.64 16.84
C PRO A 115 -0.85 0.29 18.33
N THR A 116 -1.94 -0.33 18.78
CA THR A 116 -2.12 -0.77 20.17
C THR A 116 -1.41 -2.09 20.48
N THR A 117 -1.13 -2.90 19.48
CA THR A 117 -0.59 -4.26 19.65
C THR A 117 0.81 -4.45 19.06
N HIS A 118 1.23 -3.55 18.16
CA HIS A 118 2.51 -3.66 17.45
C HIS A 118 3.23 -2.32 17.42
N GLU A 119 4.56 -2.36 17.50
CA GLU A 119 5.40 -1.17 17.33
C GLU A 119 5.60 -0.83 15.84
N LYS A 120 5.76 0.47 15.54
CA LYS A 120 6.02 0.97 14.18
C LYS A 120 7.31 0.38 13.57
N SER A 121 8.30 0.11 14.41
CA SER A 121 9.60 -0.47 14.04
C SER A 121 9.45 -1.81 13.31
N SER A 122 8.45 -2.62 13.68
CA SER A 122 8.16 -3.92 13.06
C SER A 122 7.82 -3.85 11.57
N PHE A 123 7.33 -2.69 11.11
CA PHE A 123 6.90 -2.48 9.71
C PHE A 123 7.77 -1.48 8.95
N SER A 124 8.78 -0.91 9.62
CA SER A 124 9.66 0.12 9.07
C SER A 124 11.00 -0.46 8.62
N VAL A 125 10.96 -1.53 7.81
CA VAL A 125 12.18 -2.23 7.36
C VAL A 125 12.95 -1.38 6.35
N GLU A 126 14.24 -1.18 6.61
CA GLU A 126 15.12 -0.34 5.79
C GLU A 126 15.42 -0.98 4.43
N CYS A 127 15.66 -0.13 3.43
CA CYS A 127 16.11 -0.58 2.13
C CYS A 127 17.50 -1.23 2.23
N GLY A 128 17.67 -2.40 1.60
CA GLY A 128 18.97 -3.10 1.57
C GLY A 128 20.09 -2.40 0.78
N ILE A 129 19.86 -1.23 0.20
CA ILE A 129 20.88 -0.49 -0.57
C ILE A 129 21.25 0.81 0.13
N CYS A 130 20.27 1.65 0.47
CA CYS A 130 20.54 2.95 1.10
C CYS A 130 20.45 2.93 2.63
N TYR A 131 20.04 1.80 3.23
CA TYR A 131 19.84 1.64 4.69
C TYR A 131 18.95 2.71 5.33
N ALA A 132 18.03 3.26 4.54
CA ALA A 132 17.00 4.16 5.01
C ALA A 132 15.63 3.50 4.84
N TYR A 133 14.73 3.75 5.78
CA TYR A 133 13.32 3.42 5.60
C TYR A 133 12.65 4.40 4.64
N ARG A 134 12.90 5.70 4.77
CA ARG A 134 12.34 6.71 3.85
C ARG A 134 13.40 7.28 2.93
N LEU A 135 13.10 7.27 1.64
CA LEU A 135 13.80 8.06 0.63
C LEU A 135 12.77 9.03 0.05
N GLU A 136 12.83 10.29 0.50
CA GLU A 136 11.76 11.27 0.31
C GLU A 136 10.41 10.73 0.85
N SER A 137 9.37 10.63 0.02
CA SER A 137 8.09 10.03 0.39
C SER A 137 8.04 8.51 0.21
N ALA A 138 9.02 7.92 -0.49
CA ALA A 138 9.01 6.49 -0.83
C ALA A 138 9.52 5.61 0.31
N ILE A 139 8.92 4.42 0.43
CA ILE A 139 9.36 3.35 1.34
C ILE A 139 9.74 2.09 0.55
N PRO A 140 10.49 1.14 1.12
CA PRO A 140 10.99 -0.02 0.40
C PRO A 140 9.81 -0.97 0.11
N ASP A 141 9.44 -1.08 -1.16
CA ASP A 141 8.29 -1.88 -1.59
C ASP A 141 8.62 -2.92 -2.66
N GLN A 142 9.84 -2.88 -3.20
CA GLN A 142 10.36 -3.90 -4.08
C GLN A 142 11.07 -4.97 -3.27
N VAL A 143 10.42 -6.11 -3.08
CA VAL A 143 10.90 -7.20 -2.22
C VAL A 143 11.50 -8.33 -3.05
N CYS A 144 12.60 -8.92 -2.60
CA CYS A 144 13.14 -10.14 -3.22
C CYS A 144 12.16 -11.32 -3.09
N ASN A 145 11.89 -12.01 -4.19
CA ASN A 145 10.93 -13.12 -4.22
C ASN A 145 11.46 -14.46 -3.66
N ASP A 146 12.78 -14.63 -3.47
CA ASP A 146 13.31 -15.86 -2.84
C ASP A 146 12.87 -15.89 -1.35
N PRO A 147 12.15 -16.94 -0.91
CA PRO A 147 11.61 -17.03 0.46
C PRO A 147 12.66 -16.99 1.56
N ARG A 148 13.93 -17.29 1.25
CA ARG A 148 15.04 -17.24 2.21
C ARG A 148 15.73 -15.88 2.24
N CYS A 149 15.34 -14.95 1.36
CA CYS A 149 15.90 -13.61 1.27
C CYS A 149 14.91 -12.56 1.76
N GLY A 150 13.83 -12.29 0.99
CA GLY A 150 12.81 -11.31 1.37
C GLY A 150 13.32 -9.88 1.62
N GLN A 151 14.53 -9.53 1.18
CA GLN A 151 15.10 -8.20 1.39
C GLN A 151 14.29 -7.14 0.62
N PRO A 152 13.85 -6.05 1.28
CA PRO A 152 13.13 -4.98 0.61
C PRO A 152 14.08 -3.88 0.11
N PHE A 153 13.67 -3.24 -0.98
CA PHE A 153 14.39 -2.14 -1.61
C PHE A 153 13.41 -1.03 -2.03
N HIS A 154 13.85 0.23 -1.97
CA HIS A 154 13.16 1.27 -2.75
C HIS A 154 13.30 0.94 -4.24
N GLN A 155 12.25 1.18 -5.01
CA GLN A 155 12.28 0.97 -6.46
C GLN A 155 13.42 1.75 -7.13
N VAL A 156 13.60 3.03 -6.75
CA VAL A 156 14.69 3.87 -7.28
C VAL A 156 16.05 3.28 -6.94
N CYS A 157 16.29 2.90 -5.68
CA CYS A 157 17.56 2.29 -5.26
C CYS A 157 17.88 1.01 -6.04
N LEU A 158 16.91 0.10 -6.19
CA LEU A 158 17.13 -1.14 -6.93
C LEU A 158 17.29 -0.91 -8.43
N TYR A 159 16.55 0.04 -9.00
CA TYR A 159 16.70 0.43 -10.39
C TYR A 159 18.11 0.99 -10.67
N GLU A 160 18.57 1.93 -9.85
CA GLU A 160 19.91 2.53 -9.92
C GLU A 160 21.01 1.49 -9.78
N TRP A 161 20.82 0.50 -8.92
CA TRP A 161 21.73 -0.64 -8.79
C TRP A 161 21.76 -1.51 -10.04
N LEU A 162 20.60 -2.01 -10.49
CA LEU A 162 20.53 -2.97 -11.59
C LEU A 162 20.96 -2.37 -12.93
N ARG A 163 20.64 -1.09 -13.20
CA ARG A 163 21.03 -0.45 -14.47
C ARG A 163 22.54 -0.33 -14.66
N GLY A 164 23.32 -0.38 -13.57
CA GLY A 164 24.79 -0.37 -13.61
C GLY A 164 25.43 -1.72 -13.88
N LEU A 165 24.68 -2.82 -13.87
CA LEU A 165 25.21 -4.18 -14.01
C LEU A 165 25.17 -4.67 -15.47
N PRO A 166 26.27 -5.25 -15.99
CA PRO A 166 26.28 -5.82 -17.36
C PRO A 166 25.41 -7.08 -17.50
N THR A 167 25.08 -7.73 -16.38
CA THR A 167 24.21 -8.92 -16.33
C THR A 167 22.73 -8.57 -16.40
N SER A 168 22.37 -7.31 -16.15
CA SER A 168 20.97 -6.88 -16.20
C SER A 168 20.43 -6.81 -17.62
N ARG A 169 19.12 -7.00 -17.74
CA ARG A 169 18.37 -6.89 -18.99
C ARG A 169 17.22 -5.92 -18.78
N GLN A 170 16.88 -5.16 -19.81
CA GLN A 170 15.74 -4.26 -19.78
C GLN A 170 14.74 -4.66 -20.86
N SER A 171 13.47 -4.70 -20.50
CA SER A 171 12.35 -4.83 -21.44
C SER A 171 11.30 -3.79 -21.09
N PHE A 172 10.99 -2.89 -22.02
CA PHE A 172 10.15 -1.72 -21.79
C PHE A 172 10.60 -0.93 -20.54
N ASN A 173 9.71 -0.80 -19.56
CA ASN A 173 9.92 -0.12 -18.28
C ASN A 173 10.25 -1.10 -17.14
N ILE A 174 10.69 -2.32 -17.43
CA ILE A 174 11.07 -3.30 -16.41
C ILE A 174 12.53 -3.69 -16.60
N VAL A 175 13.30 -3.62 -15.51
CA VAL A 175 14.67 -4.11 -15.44
C VAL A 175 14.69 -5.45 -14.72
N PHE A 176 15.37 -6.42 -15.30
CA PHE A 176 15.60 -7.77 -14.80
C PHE A 176 17.06 -7.90 -14.40
N GLY A 177 17.32 -8.49 -13.26
CA GLY A 177 18.67 -8.78 -12.82
C GLY A 177 18.68 -9.68 -11.60
N GLU A 178 19.71 -9.53 -10.77
CA GLU A 178 19.94 -10.38 -9.60
C GLU A 178 19.85 -9.57 -8.31
N CYS A 179 19.22 -10.15 -7.29
CA CYS A 179 19.12 -9.55 -5.97
C CYS A 179 20.52 -9.29 -5.38
N PRO A 180 20.80 -8.07 -4.86
CA PRO A 180 22.11 -7.75 -4.28
C PRO A 180 22.52 -8.65 -3.10
N TYR A 181 21.56 -9.35 -2.46
CA TYR A 181 21.78 -10.14 -1.25
C TYR A 181 21.92 -11.64 -1.52
N CYS A 182 21.10 -12.21 -2.40
CA CYS A 182 21.04 -13.66 -2.62
C CYS A 182 21.34 -14.09 -4.07
N SER A 183 21.59 -13.13 -4.96
CA SER A 183 21.87 -13.35 -6.39
C SER A 183 20.75 -14.09 -7.15
N LYS A 184 19.55 -14.21 -6.55
CA LYS A 184 18.38 -14.76 -7.22
C LYS A 184 17.71 -13.72 -8.11
N PRO A 185 16.98 -14.15 -9.15
CA PRO A 185 16.30 -13.23 -10.05
C PRO A 185 15.40 -12.25 -9.30
N ILE A 186 15.52 -10.97 -9.63
CA ILE A 186 14.66 -9.88 -9.16
C ILE A 186 14.35 -8.95 -10.32
N THR A 187 13.19 -8.32 -10.26
CA THR A 187 12.77 -7.33 -11.24
C THR A 187 12.41 -6.03 -10.54
N VAL A 188 12.53 -4.92 -11.27
CA VAL A 188 12.08 -3.61 -10.80
C VAL A 188 11.49 -2.84 -11.96
N LYS A 189 10.37 -2.16 -11.71
CA LYS A 189 9.78 -1.24 -12.66
C LYS A 189 10.50 0.11 -12.58
N MET A 190 10.82 0.68 -13.74
CA MET A 190 11.32 2.05 -13.83
C MET A 190 10.25 3.00 -13.27
N VAL A 191 10.64 3.75 -12.24
CA VAL A 191 9.80 4.83 -11.71
C VAL A 191 10.09 6.07 -12.57
N THR A 192 9.18 6.40 -13.48
CA THR A 192 9.19 7.76 -14.04
C THR A 192 8.80 8.68 -12.90
N GLY A 193 9.72 9.55 -12.47
CA GLY A 193 9.44 10.54 -11.44
C GLY A 193 8.16 11.30 -11.82
N ASN A 194 7.23 11.43 -10.87
CA ASN A 194 6.16 12.40 -11.02
C ASN A 194 6.83 13.78 -11.06
N ALA A 195 6.80 14.41 -12.24
CA ALA A 195 7.06 15.83 -12.38
C ALA A 195 5.97 16.65 -11.66
#